data_AF-A0A100ILY2-F1
#
_entry.id   AF-A0A100ILY2-F1
#
_cell.length_a   1.000
_cell.length_b   1.000
_cell.length_c   1.000
_cell.angle_alpha   90.00
_cell.angle_beta   90.00
_cell.angle_gamma   90.00
#
_symmetry.space_group_name_H-M   'P 1'
#
loop_
_entity.id
_entity.type
_entity.pdbx_description
1 polymer ?
#
loop_
_entity_poly.entity_id
_entity_poly.type
_entity_poly.pdbx_seq_one_letter_code
_entity_poly.pdbx_strand_id
1 'polypeptide(L)'
;MRTLSPVLASLASVFRIPMTRPTLTSSTITNTLRQTQSQFQPQSQTNQFSTTTTLQKRKESGFRGDRRITLIRYFLHHPLTPRPLRFSRTRFLRHWTIHRAWNLYQGQQRRKHELELQRQWQAMQAACEELRTGAGDGGKLFRKSMIKTGVFRDLVPIEYARLQTDGPAREGWNHEWKRD
;
A
#
# COMPACT_ATOMS: atom_id res chain seq x y z
N MET A 1 28.12 -40.04 -10.55
CA MET A 1 27.25 -39.11 -9.81
C MET A 1 26.32 -38.43 -10.81
N ARG A 2 25.00 -38.62 -10.71
CA ARG A 2 24.04 -38.10 -11.71
C ARG A 2 23.82 -36.60 -11.47
N THR A 3 24.16 -35.77 -12.46
CA THR A 3 23.94 -34.32 -12.42
C THR A 3 22.45 -34.04 -12.56
N LEU A 4 21.86 -33.33 -11.59
CA LEU A 4 20.46 -32.95 -11.63
C LEU A 4 20.28 -31.74 -12.57
N SER A 5 19.20 -31.76 -13.36
CA SER A 5 18.83 -30.68 -14.28
C SER A 5 18.69 -29.33 -13.54
N PRO A 6 19.11 -28.21 -14.14
CA PRO A 6 19.09 -26.87 -13.53
C PRO A 6 17.67 -26.43 -13.13
N VAL A 7 16.64 -26.96 -13.80
CA VAL A 7 15.22 -26.70 -13.48
C VAL A 7 14.83 -27.34 -12.14
N LEU A 8 15.30 -28.56 -11.88
CA LEU A 8 15.08 -29.28 -10.62
C LEU A 8 15.85 -28.63 -9.45
N ALA A 9 17.05 -28.11 -9.70
CA ALA A 9 17.81 -27.34 -8.73
C ALA A 9 17.12 -26.01 -8.37
N SER A 10 16.49 -25.35 -9.34
CA SER A 10 15.75 -24.10 -9.12
C SER A 10 14.49 -24.32 -8.27
N LEU A 11 13.74 -25.40 -8.52
CA LEU A 11 12.54 -25.73 -7.71
C LEU A 11 12.88 -26.10 -6.25
N ALA A 12 14.06 -26.68 -5.98
CA ALA A 12 14.51 -26.98 -4.62
C ALA A 12 14.75 -25.72 -3.76
N SER A 13 15.02 -24.58 -4.39
CA SER A 13 15.19 -23.29 -3.69
C SER A 13 13.86 -22.66 -3.25
N VAL A 14 12.75 -22.95 -3.96
CA VAL A 14 11.42 -22.37 -3.70
C VAL A 14 10.75 -22.99 -2.46
N PHE A 15 11.11 -24.21 -2.07
CA PHE A 15 10.53 -24.89 -0.91
C PHE A 15 11.41 -24.89 0.36
N ARG A 16 12.54 -24.16 0.37
CA ARG A 16 13.30 -23.97 1.60
C ARG A 16 12.59 -22.98 2.52
N ILE A 17 11.92 -23.51 3.54
CA ILE A 17 11.43 -22.73 4.68
C ILE A 17 12.67 -22.17 5.41
N PRO A 18 12.90 -20.84 5.47
CA PRO A 18 14.06 -20.31 6.16
C PRO A 18 13.84 -20.44 7.67
N MET A 19 14.49 -21.44 8.28
CA MET A 19 14.66 -21.51 9.73
C MET A 19 15.90 -20.72 10.13
N THR A 20 15.89 -19.41 9.95
CA THR A 20 16.94 -18.53 10.49
C THR A 20 16.33 -17.62 11.56
N ARG A 21 16.69 -17.90 12.81
CA ARG A 21 16.36 -17.12 14.00
C ARG A 21 17.16 -15.82 13.98
N PRO A 22 16.54 -14.63 13.98
CA PRO A 22 17.30 -13.39 14.07
C PRO A 22 17.86 -13.23 15.50
N THR A 23 19.19 -13.21 15.62
CA THR A 23 19.90 -12.75 16.82
C THR A 23 19.89 -11.22 16.83
N LEU A 24 19.21 -10.63 17.82
CA LEU A 24 19.19 -9.19 18.05
C LEU A 24 20.56 -8.76 18.61
N THR A 25 21.36 -8.07 17.80
CA THR A 25 22.56 -7.38 18.26
C THR A 25 22.16 -6.04 18.87
N SER A 26 22.34 -5.90 20.18
CA SER A 26 22.10 -4.67 20.93
C SER A 26 23.27 -3.71 20.71
N SER A 27 23.07 -2.62 19.98
CA SER A 27 24.07 -1.55 19.82
C SER A 27 23.93 -0.54 20.96
N THR A 28 24.85 -0.58 21.92
CA THR A 28 24.96 0.41 23.00
C THR A 28 25.73 1.62 22.49
N ILE A 29 25.09 2.80 22.52
CA ILE A 29 25.72 4.08 22.18
C ILE A 29 26.41 4.62 23.44
N THR A 30 27.73 4.70 23.44
CA THR A 30 28.51 5.37 24.50
C THR A 30 28.79 6.81 24.10
N ASN A 31 28.17 7.78 24.80
CA ASN A 31 28.52 9.19 24.69
C ASN A 31 29.74 9.50 25.58
N THR A 32 30.86 9.84 24.97
CA THR A 32 32.05 10.36 25.65
C THR A 32 31.94 11.89 25.78
N LEU A 33 31.72 12.40 26.99
CA LEU A 33 31.86 13.83 27.31
C LEU A 33 33.27 14.09 27.87
N ARG A 34 34.00 15.01 27.24
CA ARG A 34 35.32 15.50 27.69
C ARG A 34 35.17 16.27 28.99
N GLN A 35 35.88 15.86 30.04
CA GLN A 35 36.08 16.65 31.27
C GLN A 35 37.39 17.42 31.17
N THR A 36 37.31 18.75 31.20
CA THR A 36 38.43 19.64 31.50
C THR A 36 38.53 19.81 33.01
N GLN A 37 39.70 19.51 33.56
CA GLN A 37 40.04 19.71 34.98
C GLN A 37 40.38 21.18 35.25
N SER A 38 39.85 21.71 36.34
CA SER A 38 40.49 22.78 37.10
C SER A 38 40.14 22.60 38.58
N GLN A 39 41.19 22.38 39.38
CA GLN A 39 41.16 22.30 40.83
C GLN A 39 41.13 23.72 41.42
N PHE A 40 40.23 24.01 42.37
CA PHE A 40 40.47 24.96 43.47
C PHE A 40 39.63 24.59 44.71
N GLN A 41 40.21 24.88 45.87
CA GLN A 41 39.94 24.38 47.23
C GLN A 41 38.61 24.81 47.90
N PRO A 42 38.23 24.19 49.04
CA PRO A 42 36.99 24.50 49.75
C PRO A 42 37.17 25.68 50.72
N GLN A 43 36.31 26.68 50.62
CA GLN A 43 36.11 27.66 51.68
C GLN A 43 34.61 27.84 51.95
N SER A 44 34.24 27.49 53.17
CA SER A 44 32.96 27.79 53.81
C SER A 44 32.85 29.28 54.09
N GLN A 45 32.00 30.01 53.35
CA GLN A 45 31.46 31.29 53.79
C GLN A 45 30.01 31.45 53.35
N THR A 46 29.14 31.57 54.35
CA THR A 46 27.82 32.18 54.26
C THR A 46 27.96 33.59 53.71
N ASN A 47 27.19 33.97 52.68
CA ASN A 47 26.60 35.31 52.59
C ASN A 47 25.49 35.32 51.53
N GLN A 48 24.29 35.56 52.05
CA GLN A 48 23.07 35.84 51.30
C GLN A 48 23.15 37.28 50.78
N PHE A 49 23.31 37.48 49.47
CA PHE A 49 22.87 38.73 48.84
C PHE A 49 22.73 38.55 47.32
N SER A 50 21.50 38.28 46.86
CA SER A 50 21.13 38.54 45.47
C SER A 50 19.80 39.30 45.48
N THR A 51 19.85 40.58 45.14
CA THR A 51 18.70 41.50 45.02
C THR A 51 17.99 41.37 43.66
N THR A 52 17.95 40.17 43.10
CA THR A 52 17.09 39.90 41.94
C THR A 52 15.72 39.50 42.46
N THR A 53 14.69 40.26 42.06
CA THR A 53 13.31 39.93 42.40
C THR A 53 13.01 38.51 41.94
N THR A 54 12.71 37.61 42.88
CA THR A 54 12.22 36.28 42.55
C THR A 54 10.96 36.48 41.71
N LEU A 55 11.06 36.22 40.41
CA LEU A 55 9.90 36.18 39.54
C LEU A 55 8.96 35.16 40.15
N GLN A 56 7.86 35.65 40.75
CA GLN A 56 6.83 34.77 41.28
C GLN A 56 6.46 33.80 40.17
N LYS A 57 6.59 32.50 40.46
CA LYS A 57 6.13 31.43 39.57
C LYS A 57 4.71 31.78 39.15
N ARG A 58 4.56 32.29 37.92
CA ARG A 58 3.24 32.52 37.33
C ARG A 58 2.58 31.16 37.45
N LYS A 59 1.45 31.09 38.17
CA LYS A 59 0.67 29.85 38.28
C LYS A 59 0.42 29.45 36.83
N GLU A 60 1.20 28.50 36.32
CA GLU A 60 0.99 27.96 34.99
C GLU A 60 -0.40 27.34 35.10
N SER A 61 -1.40 28.09 34.64
CA SER A 61 -2.64 27.52 34.16
C SER A 61 -2.16 26.62 33.04
N GLY A 62 -1.75 25.41 33.40
CA GLY A 62 -1.05 24.48 32.53
C GLY A 62 -1.84 24.47 31.25
N PHE A 63 -1.23 24.94 30.16
CA PHE A 63 -1.85 24.91 28.86
C PHE A 63 -2.10 23.44 28.58
N ARG A 64 -3.30 22.97 28.95
CA ARG A 64 -3.82 21.68 28.55
C ARG A 64 -4.06 21.87 27.07
N GLY A 65 -3.00 21.65 26.29
CA GLY A 65 -3.07 21.74 24.84
C GLY A 65 -4.32 21.02 24.39
N ASP A 66 -5.01 21.60 23.40
CA ASP A 66 -6.38 21.19 23.04
C ASP A 66 -6.52 19.66 23.09
N ARG A 67 -7.48 19.19 23.88
CA ARG A 67 -7.73 17.76 24.09
C ARG A 67 -7.96 17.05 22.76
N ARG A 68 -8.51 17.76 21.76
CA ARG A 68 -8.64 17.26 20.38
C ARG A 68 -7.29 16.99 19.75
N ILE A 69 -6.34 17.92 19.85
CA ILE A 69 -4.97 17.75 19.34
C ILE A 69 -4.27 16.60 20.07
N THR A 70 -4.49 16.46 21.37
CA THR A 70 -3.94 15.34 22.16
C THR A 70 -4.51 14.00 21.71
N LEU A 71 -5.84 13.92 21.47
CA LEU A 71 -6.48 12.71 20.96
C LEU A 71 -6.04 12.41 19.52
N ILE A 72 -5.90 13.41 18.65
CA ILE A 72 -5.38 13.24 17.30
C ILE A 72 -3.95 12.69 17.35
N ARG A 73 -3.06 13.26 18.17
CA ARG A 73 -1.69 12.76 18.35
C ARG A 73 -1.69 11.34 18.91
N TYR A 74 -2.59 11.03 19.83
CA TYR A 74 -2.76 9.70 20.37
C TYR A 74 -3.21 8.71 19.28
N PHE A 75 -4.29 8.96 18.54
CA PHE A 75 -4.75 8.05 17.49
C PHE A 75 -3.80 7.94 16.29
N LEU A 76 -3.02 8.98 16.01
CA LEU A 76 -2.04 8.97 14.92
C LEU A 76 -0.76 8.22 15.28
N HIS A 77 -0.30 8.30 16.54
CA HIS A 77 1.02 7.80 16.94
C HIS A 77 0.98 6.66 17.97
N HIS A 78 -0.18 6.34 18.54
CA HIS A 78 -0.28 5.21 19.47
C HIS A 78 -0.32 3.89 18.69
N PRO A 79 0.59 2.94 18.98
CA PRO A 79 0.55 1.62 18.37
C PRO A 79 -0.62 0.83 18.96
N LEU A 80 -1.82 1.06 18.44
CA LEU A 80 -3.02 0.24 18.69
C LEU A 80 -2.92 -1.16 18.06
N THR A 81 -1.75 -1.49 17.49
CA THR A 81 -1.52 -2.78 16.86
C THR A 81 -1.40 -3.86 17.94
N PRO A 82 -2.24 -4.91 17.89
CA PRO A 82 -2.13 -6.01 18.83
C PRO A 82 -0.80 -6.74 18.63
N ARG A 83 -0.43 -7.56 19.62
CA ARG A 83 0.76 -8.41 19.52
C ARG A 83 0.67 -9.32 18.28
N PRO A 84 1.80 -9.63 17.62
CA PRO A 84 1.81 -10.52 16.46
C PRO A 84 1.13 -11.86 16.74
N LEU A 85 0.33 -12.32 15.77
CA LEU A 85 -0.47 -13.53 15.89
C LEU A 85 0.42 -14.78 15.92
N ARG A 86 0.24 -15.61 16.95
CA ARG A 86 0.96 -16.88 17.11
C ARG A 86 0.04 -18.05 16.79
N PHE A 87 0.42 -18.86 15.81
CA PHE A 87 -0.34 -20.05 15.44
C PHE A 87 0.29 -21.33 15.99
N SER A 88 -0.55 -22.29 16.38
CA SER A 88 -0.12 -23.68 16.56
C SER A 88 0.19 -24.31 15.20
N ARG A 89 0.95 -25.41 15.19
CA ARG A 89 1.37 -26.09 13.94
C ARG A 89 0.20 -26.41 13.00
N THR A 90 -0.87 -27.02 13.50
CA THR A 90 -2.03 -27.39 12.66
C THR A 90 -2.80 -26.17 12.15
N ARG A 91 -2.90 -25.09 12.96
CA ARG A 91 -3.51 -23.82 12.53
C ARG A 91 -2.65 -23.12 11.47
N PHE A 92 -1.33 -23.12 11.63
CA PHE A 92 -0.40 -22.57 10.65
C PHE A 92 -0.50 -23.29 9.30
N LEU A 93 -0.55 -24.62 9.30
CA LEU A 93 -0.71 -25.41 8.07
C LEU A 93 -2.04 -25.13 7.35
N ARG A 94 -3.15 -25.00 8.09
CA ARG A 94 -4.45 -24.60 7.51
C ARG A 94 -4.37 -23.22 6.87
N HIS A 95 -3.82 -22.25 7.59
CA HIS A 95 -3.63 -20.88 7.08
C HIS A 95 -2.75 -20.87 5.82
N TRP A 96 -1.63 -21.59 5.82
CA TRP A 96 -0.73 -21.70 4.68
C TRP A 96 -1.43 -22.31 3.46
N THR A 97 -2.23 -23.35 3.68
CA THR A 97 -2.98 -24.02 2.60
C THR A 97 -4.01 -23.08 1.98
N ILE A 98 -4.79 -22.38 2.80
CA ILE A 98 -5.78 -21.39 2.34
C ILE A 98 -5.07 -20.27 1.55
N HIS A 99 -3.98 -19.74 2.09
CA HIS A 99 -3.20 -18.69 1.42
C HIS A 99 -2.64 -19.15 0.07
N ARG A 100 -2.12 -20.38 -0.01
CA ARG A 100 -1.61 -20.92 -1.27
C ARG A 100 -2.71 -21.15 -2.30
N ALA A 101 -3.85 -21.70 -1.87
CA ALA A 101 -5.03 -21.89 -2.72
C ALA A 101 -5.56 -20.56 -3.25
N TRP A 102 -5.62 -19.52 -2.41
CA TRP A 102 -5.98 -18.17 -2.83
C TRP A 102 -5.02 -17.61 -3.87
N ASN A 103 -3.71 -17.71 -3.66
CA ASN A 103 -2.73 -17.22 -4.63
C ASN A 103 -2.82 -17.94 -5.97
N LEU A 104 -3.10 -19.24 -5.96
CA LEU A 104 -3.34 -20.03 -7.17
C LEU A 104 -4.60 -19.56 -7.89
N TYR A 105 -5.72 -19.41 -7.16
CA TYR A 105 -6.97 -18.87 -7.70
C TYR A 105 -6.76 -17.48 -8.31
N GLN A 106 -6.10 -16.56 -7.61
CA GLN A 106 -5.78 -15.23 -8.13
C GLN A 106 -4.89 -15.27 -9.38
N GLY A 107 -3.94 -16.22 -9.44
CA GLY A 107 -3.16 -16.47 -10.66
C GLY A 107 -4.02 -16.92 -11.84
N GLN A 108 -4.97 -17.82 -11.60
CA GLN A 108 -5.91 -18.29 -12.63
C GLN A 108 -6.84 -17.17 -13.10
N GLN A 109 -7.36 -16.36 -12.19
CA GLN A 109 -8.24 -15.23 -12.52
C GLN A 109 -7.52 -14.19 -13.40
N ARG A 110 -6.27 -13.83 -13.07
CA ARG A 110 -5.45 -12.93 -13.91
C ARG A 110 -5.21 -13.51 -15.29
N ARG A 111 -4.81 -14.78 -15.38
CA ARG A 111 -4.60 -15.45 -16.68
C ARG A 111 -5.87 -15.49 -17.52
N LYS A 112 -7.03 -15.78 -16.91
CA LYS A 112 -8.33 -15.75 -17.59
C LYS A 112 -8.64 -14.36 -18.14
N HIS A 113 -8.40 -13.32 -17.35
CA HIS A 113 -8.61 -11.94 -17.77
C HIS A 113 -7.69 -11.54 -18.92
N GLU A 114 -6.40 -11.87 -18.84
CA GLU A 114 -5.41 -11.61 -19.90
C GLU A 114 -5.78 -12.31 -21.22
N LEU A 115 -6.22 -13.56 -21.16
CA LEU A 115 -6.68 -14.30 -22.35
C LEU A 115 -7.94 -13.69 -22.96
N GLU A 116 -8.87 -13.23 -22.13
CA GLU A 116 -10.09 -12.56 -22.62
C GLU A 116 -9.77 -11.21 -23.29
N LEU A 117 -8.85 -10.43 -22.71
CA LEU A 117 -8.35 -9.20 -23.34
C LEU A 117 -7.65 -9.50 -24.67
N GLN A 118 -6.82 -10.55 -24.71
CA GLN A 118 -6.16 -10.99 -25.94
C GLN A 118 -7.18 -11.42 -27.00
N ARG A 119 -8.23 -12.16 -26.62
CA ARG A 119 -9.33 -12.57 -27.51
C ARG A 119 -10.04 -11.35 -28.10
N GLN A 120 -10.39 -10.38 -27.26
CA GLN A 120 -11.05 -9.15 -27.70
C GLN A 120 -10.16 -8.36 -28.66
N TRP A 121 -8.86 -8.21 -28.33
CA TRP A 121 -7.91 -7.54 -29.21
C TRP A 121 -7.75 -8.23 -30.56
N GLN A 122 -7.63 -9.56 -30.58
CA GLN A 122 -7.54 -10.34 -31.82
C GLN A 122 -8.81 -10.19 -32.68
N ALA A 123 -9.99 -10.23 -32.05
CA ALA A 123 -11.25 -10.02 -32.75
C ALA A 123 -11.35 -8.61 -33.35
N MET A 124 -10.98 -7.59 -32.58
CA MET A 124 -10.92 -6.20 -33.07
C MET A 124 -9.94 -6.03 -34.22
N GLN A 125 -8.75 -6.65 -34.12
CA GLN A 125 -7.75 -6.59 -35.18
C GLN A 125 -8.26 -7.25 -36.46
N ALA A 126 -8.83 -8.45 -36.37
CA ALA A 126 -9.39 -9.15 -37.53
C ALA A 126 -10.47 -8.32 -38.25
N ALA A 127 -11.39 -7.73 -37.49
CA ALA A 127 -12.42 -6.86 -38.04
C ALA A 127 -11.83 -5.60 -38.71
N CYS A 128 -10.77 -5.01 -38.14
CA CYS A 128 -10.08 -3.87 -38.75
C CYS A 128 -9.34 -4.25 -40.04
N GLU A 129 -8.74 -5.44 -40.11
CA GLU A 129 -8.11 -5.95 -41.33
C GLU A 129 -9.12 -6.22 -42.45
N GLU A 130 -10.29 -6.76 -42.09
CA GLU A 130 -11.43 -6.90 -43.00
C GLU A 130 -11.89 -5.54 -43.53
N LEU A 131 -12.06 -4.54 -42.67
CA LEU A 131 -12.41 -3.18 -43.09
C LEU A 131 -11.34 -2.53 -43.99
N ARG A 132 -10.08 -2.90 -43.82
CA ARG A 132 -8.96 -2.33 -44.58
C ARG A 132 -8.88 -2.88 -46.00
N THR A 133 -9.24 -4.16 -46.19
CA THR A 133 -8.99 -4.89 -47.45
C THR A 133 -10.26 -5.45 -48.10
N GLY A 134 -11.23 -5.90 -47.31
CA GLY A 134 -12.43 -6.60 -47.76
C GLY A 134 -13.63 -5.72 -48.10
N ALA A 135 -13.69 -4.48 -47.60
CA ALA A 135 -14.84 -3.59 -47.80
C ALA A 135 -14.94 -2.94 -49.20
N GLY A 136 -13.93 -3.14 -50.08
CA GLY A 136 -13.94 -2.61 -51.46
C GLY A 136 -13.85 -1.08 -51.57
N ASP A 137 -13.63 -0.37 -50.46
CA ASP A 137 -13.64 1.09 -50.36
C ASP A 137 -12.23 1.73 -50.36
N GLY A 138 -11.20 0.93 -50.66
CA GLY A 138 -9.80 1.33 -50.59
C GLY A 138 -9.33 1.68 -49.17
N GLY A 139 -9.95 1.10 -48.14
CA GLY A 139 -9.60 1.32 -46.72
C GLY A 139 -10.04 2.69 -46.19
N LYS A 140 -11.08 3.32 -46.77
CA LYS A 140 -11.60 4.61 -46.34
C LYS A 140 -12.26 4.52 -44.96
N LEU A 141 -13.07 3.49 -44.73
CA LEU A 141 -13.71 3.19 -43.45
C LEU A 141 -12.68 2.88 -42.38
N PHE A 142 -11.67 2.06 -42.70
CA PHE A 142 -10.54 1.80 -41.80
C PHE A 142 -9.83 3.09 -41.37
N ARG A 143 -9.52 4.00 -42.30
CA ARG A 143 -8.91 5.29 -41.97
C ARG A 143 -9.78 6.12 -41.04
N LYS A 144 -11.10 6.13 -41.25
CA LYS A 144 -12.05 6.84 -40.38
C LYS A 144 -12.13 6.22 -38.98
N SER A 145 -12.17 4.89 -38.85
CA SER A 145 -12.27 4.22 -37.54
C SER A 145 -11.01 4.39 -36.69
N MET A 146 -9.85 4.65 -37.30
CA MET A 146 -8.59 4.90 -36.59
C MET A 146 -8.46 6.33 -36.05
N ILE A 147 -9.37 7.24 -36.42
CA ILE A 147 -9.37 8.62 -35.92
C ILE A 147 -9.74 8.63 -34.43
N LYS A 148 -8.91 9.27 -33.60
CA LYS A 148 -9.10 9.37 -32.14
C LYS A 148 -9.69 10.70 -31.68
N THR A 149 -10.52 11.33 -32.51
CA THR A 149 -11.20 12.59 -32.18
C THR A 149 -12.11 12.40 -30.97
N GLY A 150 -12.05 13.31 -29.99
CA GLY A 150 -12.87 13.26 -28.78
C GLY A 150 -12.38 12.26 -27.70
N VAL A 151 -11.66 11.20 -28.08
CA VAL A 151 -11.23 10.12 -27.16
C VAL A 151 -10.45 10.65 -25.94
N PHE A 152 -9.56 11.62 -26.14
CA PHE A 152 -8.72 12.17 -25.07
C PHE A 152 -9.26 13.46 -24.44
N ARG A 153 -10.34 14.06 -24.99
CA ARG A 153 -10.94 15.29 -24.46
C ARG A 153 -12.27 15.05 -23.76
N ASP A 154 -13.13 14.26 -24.38
CA ASP A 154 -14.51 14.04 -23.92
C ASP A 154 -14.58 12.80 -23.00
N LEU A 155 -13.59 11.91 -23.08
CA LEU A 155 -13.43 10.71 -22.26
C LEU A 155 -14.69 9.81 -22.32
N VAL A 156 -14.94 9.03 -21.27
CA VAL A 156 -16.11 8.17 -21.11
C VAL A 156 -17.19 8.95 -20.34
N PRO A 157 -18.47 8.94 -20.75
CA PRO A 157 -19.52 9.63 -20.02
C PRO A 157 -19.65 9.12 -18.58
N ILE A 158 -19.86 10.04 -17.64
CA ILE A 158 -19.83 9.76 -16.20
C ILE A 158 -20.92 8.77 -15.76
N GLU A 159 -22.03 8.71 -16.51
CA GLU A 159 -23.13 7.77 -16.25
C GLU A 159 -22.72 6.31 -16.42
N TYR A 160 -21.75 6.02 -17.30
CA TYR A 160 -21.22 4.67 -17.52
C TYR A 160 -20.10 4.30 -16.54
N ALA A 161 -19.48 5.28 -15.88
CA ALA A 161 -18.42 5.04 -14.90
C ALA A 161 -18.94 4.58 -13.53
N ARG A 162 -20.24 4.26 -13.41
CA ARG A 162 -20.86 3.77 -12.18
C ARG A 162 -20.29 2.40 -11.80
N LEU A 163 -19.81 2.29 -10.56
CA LEU A 163 -19.28 1.05 -10.03
C LEU A 163 -20.41 0.07 -9.69
N GLN A 164 -20.13 -1.22 -9.78
CA GLN A 164 -21.03 -2.26 -9.32
C GLN A 164 -21.25 -2.16 -7.80
N THR A 165 -22.51 -2.21 -7.37
CA THR A 165 -22.92 -2.20 -5.95
C THR A 165 -23.24 -3.61 -5.47
N ASP A 166 -23.15 -3.85 -4.15
CA ASP A 166 -23.45 -5.15 -3.55
C ASP A 166 -24.93 -5.57 -3.71
N GLY A 167 -25.85 -4.59 -3.72
CA GLY A 167 -27.27 -4.79 -3.99
C GLY A 167 -27.79 -3.77 -5.02
N PRO A 168 -28.88 -4.09 -5.74
CA PRO A 168 -29.47 -3.15 -6.69
C PRO A 168 -30.16 -1.99 -5.97
N ALA A 169 -30.28 -0.85 -6.65
CA ALA A 169 -31.12 0.24 -6.19
C ALA A 169 -32.62 -0.15 -6.25
N ARG A 170 -33.47 0.61 -5.55
CA ARG A 170 -34.94 0.42 -5.58
C ARG A 170 -35.49 0.48 -7.01
N GLU A 171 -34.93 1.35 -7.82
CA GLU A 171 -35.14 1.43 -9.27
C GLU A 171 -33.81 1.12 -9.95
N GLY A 172 -33.68 -0.07 -10.53
CA GLY A 172 -32.43 -0.56 -11.11
C GLY A 172 -32.10 0.02 -12.48
N TRP A 173 -33.10 0.44 -13.25
CA TRP A 173 -32.95 0.98 -14.59
C TRP A 173 -34.03 2.02 -14.89
N ASN A 174 -33.62 3.16 -15.45
CA ASN A 174 -34.56 4.22 -15.86
C ASN A 174 -35.08 3.90 -17.27
N HIS A 175 -36.30 3.38 -17.35
CA HIS A 175 -36.99 3.10 -18.62
C HIS A 175 -37.58 4.36 -19.27
N GLU A 176 -37.70 5.46 -18.53
CA GLU A 176 -38.30 6.72 -18.98
C GLU A 176 -37.26 7.72 -19.50
N TRP A 177 -36.01 7.30 -19.70
CA TRP A 177 -34.94 8.18 -20.18
C TRP A 177 -35.32 8.84 -21.51
N LYS A 178 -35.21 10.18 -21.55
CA LYS A 178 -35.44 11.01 -22.74
C LYS A 178 -34.19 11.83 -23.01
N ARG A 179 -33.93 12.08 -24.29
CA ARG A 179 -32.89 13.00 -24.77
C ARG A 179 -33.51 14.39 -24.84
N ASP A 180 -33.34 15.17 -23.78
CA ASP A 180 -33.67 16.59 -23.77
C ASP A 180 -32.65 17.42 -24.57
#